data_AF-A0AAV4NBC6-F1
#
_entry.id   AF-A0AAV4NBC6-F1
#
_cell.length_a   1.000
_cell.length_b   1.000
_cell.length_c   1.000
_cell.angle_alpha   90.00
_cell.angle_beta   90.00
_cell.angle_gamma   90.00
#
_symmetry.space_group_name_H-M   'P 1'
#
loop_
_entity.id
_entity.type
_entity.pdbx_description
1 polymer ?
#
loop_
_entity_poly.entity_id
_entity_poly.type
_entity_poly.pdbx_seq_one_letter_code
_entity_poly.pdbx_strand_id
1 'polypeptide(L)'
;MFFVPSLQHMAYSTIAVALCNQTDMKAPFNELKTFHIDPYPKGLSDIIFGIVERAKQKINVLRIAEKLKPDLIIVLKSTVLQIFKWFRDHSDILEPDFDDRSSFYWKSKGTIGRVKTAEALAGREEAPLAMRLKFAMCYCLDKDALGLQTMAAMRMRLKFANWIYLEEDVLRLQRRCLPRMLLIRAELRYLNCTDWMRDWRKRLCLPRMDEKDLEVVFASRYAAETFLGLAALQLSSTHGELTAEIYVETGLGVLTWVTGHS
;
A
#
# COMPACT_ATOMS: atom_id res chain seq x y z
N MET A 1 29.55 1.85 -16.41
CA MET A 1 29.66 1.16 -17.73
C MET A 1 28.26 0.88 -18.23
N PHE A 2 27.88 1.37 -19.42
CA PHE A 2 26.57 1.11 -20.03
C PHE A 2 26.62 -0.22 -20.78
N PHE A 3 25.81 -1.20 -20.38
CA PHE A 3 25.66 -2.44 -21.13
C PHE A 3 24.68 -2.23 -22.29
N VAL A 4 25.15 -2.44 -23.52
CA VAL A 4 24.31 -2.46 -24.72
C VAL A 4 24.07 -3.93 -25.08
N PRO A 5 22.84 -4.45 -24.94
CA PRO A 5 22.55 -5.85 -25.24
C PRO A 5 22.68 -6.12 -26.75
N SER A 6 23.20 -7.30 -27.12
CA SER A 6 23.16 -7.77 -28.50
C SER A 6 21.72 -8.02 -28.96
N LEU A 7 21.49 -8.01 -30.29
CA LEU A 7 20.19 -8.38 -30.87
C LEU A 7 19.72 -9.77 -30.41
N GLN A 8 20.65 -10.72 -30.33
CA GLN A 8 20.39 -12.06 -29.83
C GLN A 8 19.93 -12.05 -28.36
N HIS A 9 20.61 -11.30 -27.48
CA HIS A 9 20.21 -11.18 -26.08
C HIS A 9 18.83 -10.53 -25.92
N MET A 10 18.54 -9.50 -26.73
CA MET A 10 17.22 -8.86 -26.74
C MET A 10 16.14 -9.84 -27.17
N ALA A 11 16.35 -10.60 -28.25
CA ALA A 11 15.41 -11.62 -28.71
C ALA A 11 15.16 -12.70 -27.63
N TYR A 12 16.22 -13.20 -26.99
CA TYR A 12 16.08 -14.15 -25.87
C TYR A 12 15.31 -13.54 -24.70
N SER A 13 15.59 -12.29 -24.35
CA SER A 13 14.90 -11.58 -23.27
C SER A 13 13.41 -11.43 -23.58
N THR A 14 13.05 -11.08 -24.82
CA THR A 14 11.67 -11.00 -25.27
C THR A 14 10.95 -12.34 -25.15
N ILE A 15 11.57 -13.45 -25.58
CA ILE A 15 10.99 -14.79 -25.47
C ILE A 15 10.83 -15.19 -24.00
N ALA A 16 11.85 -14.97 -23.17
CA ALA A 16 11.82 -15.29 -21.75
C ALA A 16 10.69 -14.53 -21.02
N VAL A 17 10.57 -13.23 -21.26
CA VAL A 17 9.49 -12.40 -20.71
C VAL A 17 8.12 -12.88 -21.17
N ALA A 18 7.96 -13.18 -22.47
CA ALA A 18 6.71 -13.68 -23.01
C ALA A 18 6.30 -15.01 -22.35
N LEU A 19 7.25 -15.93 -22.12
CA LEU A 19 7.02 -17.17 -21.39
C LEU A 19 6.60 -16.91 -19.95
N CYS A 20 7.32 -16.05 -19.20
CA CYS A 20 6.99 -15.73 -17.81
C CYS A 20 5.61 -15.06 -17.62
N ASN A 21 5.07 -14.42 -18.67
CA ASN A 21 3.76 -13.78 -18.64
C ASN A 21 2.59 -14.71 -19.00
N GLN A 22 2.84 -15.96 -19.42
CA GLN A 22 1.78 -16.93 -19.72
C GLN A 22 0.99 -17.31 -18.47
N THR A 23 -0.32 -17.56 -18.64
CA THR A 23 -1.26 -17.82 -17.54
C THR A 23 -0.91 -19.05 -16.70
N ASP A 24 -0.41 -20.12 -17.32
CA ASP A 24 0.00 -21.34 -16.62
C ASP A 24 1.35 -21.19 -15.89
N MET A 25 2.16 -20.24 -16.35
CA MET A 25 3.33 -19.80 -15.59
C MET A 25 2.91 -18.95 -14.38
N LYS A 26 1.65 -18.52 -14.26
CA LYS A 26 1.24 -17.61 -13.18
C LYS A 26 1.22 -18.22 -11.80
N ALA A 27 0.68 -19.42 -11.67
CA ALA A 27 0.49 -20.12 -10.41
C ALA A 27 1.77 -20.19 -9.53
N PRO A 28 2.92 -20.67 -10.04
CA PRO A 28 4.12 -20.78 -9.20
C PRO A 28 4.71 -19.43 -8.77
N PHE A 29 4.43 -18.33 -9.47
CA PHE A 29 4.82 -17.01 -8.99
C PHE A 29 3.88 -16.48 -7.90
N ASN A 30 2.63 -16.94 -7.84
CA ASN A 30 1.73 -16.60 -6.74
C ASN A 30 2.20 -17.28 -5.45
N GLU A 31 2.75 -18.50 -5.55
CA GLU A 31 3.45 -19.14 -4.43
C GLU A 31 4.64 -18.32 -3.96
N LEU A 32 5.32 -17.56 -4.84
CA LEU A 32 6.41 -16.67 -4.41
C LEU A 32 5.93 -15.48 -3.58
N LYS A 33 4.67 -15.04 -3.75
CA LYS A 33 4.13 -13.93 -2.96
C LYS A 33 3.96 -14.33 -1.51
N THR A 34 3.49 -15.55 -1.23
CA THR A 34 3.16 -15.98 0.14
C THR A 34 4.34 -16.00 1.12
N PHE A 35 5.58 -15.87 0.63
CA PHE A 35 6.78 -15.78 1.46
C PHE A 35 7.03 -14.42 2.11
N HIS A 36 6.00 -13.58 2.29
CA HIS A 36 6.05 -12.26 2.90
C HIS A 36 6.76 -12.17 4.28
N ILE A 37 7.14 -13.29 4.90
CA ILE A 37 7.57 -13.38 6.30
C ILE A 37 9.03 -13.87 6.46
N ASP A 38 9.63 -14.51 5.45
CA ASP A 38 10.97 -15.09 5.56
C ASP A 38 11.92 -14.59 4.45
N PRO A 39 13.04 -13.93 4.77
CA PRO A 39 14.03 -13.51 3.77
C PRO A 39 14.70 -14.69 3.04
N TYR A 40 14.66 -15.90 3.62
CA TYR A 40 15.20 -17.13 3.04
C TYR A 40 14.16 -18.26 3.10
N PRO A 41 13.07 -18.12 2.33
CA PRO A 41 11.99 -19.07 2.43
C PRO A 41 12.47 -20.47 2.03
N LYS A 42 12.30 -21.43 2.95
CA LYS A 42 12.52 -22.85 2.64
C LYS A 42 11.66 -23.21 1.42
N GLY A 43 12.28 -23.82 0.41
CA GLY A 43 11.61 -24.18 -0.85
C GLY A 43 11.69 -23.13 -1.96
N LEU A 44 12.32 -21.97 -1.74
CA LEU A 44 12.50 -20.97 -2.81
C LEU A 44 13.23 -21.55 -4.03
N SER A 45 14.30 -22.31 -3.77
CA SER A 45 15.06 -22.99 -4.82
C SER A 45 14.16 -23.94 -5.61
N ASP A 46 13.28 -24.67 -4.92
CA ASP A 46 12.38 -25.65 -5.53
C ASP A 46 11.32 -24.97 -6.40
N ILE A 47 10.79 -23.82 -5.98
CA ILE A 47 9.84 -23.03 -6.77
C ILE A 47 10.51 -22.44 -8.00
N ILE A 48 11.69 -21.82 -7.85
CA ILE A 48 12.45 -21.29 -8.99
C ILE A 48 12.79 -22.42 -9.96
N PHE A 49 13.24 -23.57 -9.46
CA PHE A 49 13.49 -24.76 -10.25
C PHE A 49 12.23 -25.21 -11.01
N GLY A 50 11.09 -25.32 -10.32
CA GLY A 50 9.82 -25.70 -10.92
C GLY A 50 9.30 -24.73 -11.99
N ILE A 51 9.55 -23.42 -11.84
CA ILE A 51 9.27 -22.41 -12.88
C ILE A 51 10.17 -22.66 -14.09
N VAL A 52 11.47 -22.85 -13.86
CA VAL A 52 12.45 -23.05 -14.94
C VAL A 52 12.16 -24.34 -15.71
N GLU A 53 11.84 -25.45 -15.04
CA GLU A 53 11.50 -26.72 -15.70
C GLU A 53 10.23 -26.63 -16.55
N ARG A 54 9.18 -25.95 -16.07
CA ARG A 54 7.98 -25.69 -16.87
C ARG A 54 8.28 -24.86 -18.11
N ALA A 55 9.08 -23.82 -17.97
CA ALA A 55 9.48 -23.00 -19.10
C ALA A 55 10.41 -23.75 -20.08
N LYS A 56 11.28 -24.66 -19.61
CA LYS A 56 12.06 -25.56 -20.48
C LYS A 56 11.16 -26.46 -21.32
N GLN A 57 10.12 -27.06 -20.72
CA GLN A 57 9.15 -27.86 -21.46
C GLN A 57 8.51 -27.05 -22.59
N LYS A 58 8.12 -25.80 -22.31
CA LYS A 58 7.59 -24.88 -23.34
C LYS A 58 8.63 -24.55 -24.42
N ILE A 59 9.86 -24.25 -24.04
CA ILE A 59 10.97 -23.98 -24.98
C ILE A 59 11.19 -25.17 -25.91
N ASN A 60 11.05 -26.40 -25.43
CA ASN A 60 11.21 -27.60 -26.25
C ASN A 60 10.14 -27.75 -27.33
N VAL A 61 8.95 -27.18 -27.12
CA VAL A 61 7.87 -27.16 -28.11
C VAL A 61 8.04 -26.00 -29.11
N LEU A 62 8.81 -24.96 -28.77
CA LEU A 62 9.10 -23.87 -29.69
C LEU A 62 10.02 -24.35 -30.82
N ARG A 63 9.79 -23.86 -32.03
CA ARG A 63 10.63 -24.12 -33.22
C ARG A 63 11.93 -23.30 -33.20
N ILE A 64 12.64 -23.34 -32.08
CA ILE A 64 13.93 -22.68 -31.87
C ILE A 64 15.04 -23.71 -32.15
N ALA A 65 16.10 -23.29 -32.85
CA ALA A 65 17.24 -24.16 -33.11
C ALA A 65 17.86 -24.69 -31.81
N GLU A 66 18.16 -25.99 -31.76
CA GLU A 66 18.61 -26.68 -30.54
C GLU A 66 19.81 -25.99 -29.87
N LYS A 67 20.76 -25.51 -30.69
CA LYS A 67 21.95 -24.78 -30.23
C LYS A 67 21.66 -23.48 -29.47
N LEU A 68 20.48 -22.88 -29.62
CA LEU A 68 20.09 -21.62 -28.98
C LEU A 68 19.34 -21.83 -27.67
N LYS A 69 18.81 -23.03 -27.43
CA LYS A 69 18.03 -23.33 -26.23
C LYS A 69 18.82 -23.15 -24.93
N PRO A 70 20.11 -23.55 -24.82
CA PRO A 70 20.89 -23.34 -23.59
C PRO A 70 20.99 -21.86 -23.20
N ASP A 71 21.30 -20.98 -24.15
CA ASP A 71 21.41 -19.55 -23.90
C ASP A 71 20.06 -18.94 -23.49
N LEU A 72 18.97 -19.35 -24.15
CA LEU A 72 17.63 -18.92 -23.79
C LEU A 72 17.27 -19.33 -22.36
N ILE A 73 17.65 -20.54 -21.93
CA ILE A 73 17.43 -21.01 -20.56
C ILE A 73 18.21 -20.14 -19.55
N ILE A 74 19.43 -19.70 -19.88
CA ILE A 74 20.21 -18.80 -19.01
C ILE A 74 19.49 -17.45 -18.86
N VAL A 75 19.02 -16.86 -19.97
CA VAL A 75 18.28 -15.58 -19.95
C VAL A 75 16.94 -15.72 -19.21
N LEU A 76 16.26 -16.84 -19.40
CA LEU A 76 15.03 -17.18 -18.68
C LEU A 76 15.26 -17.23 -17.16
N LYS A 77 16.29 -17.94 -16.69
CA LYS A 77 16.64 -17.98 -15.25
C LYS A 77 16.87 -16.58 -14.69
N SER A 78 17.59 -15.74 -15.43
CA SER A 78 17.82 -14.34 -15.04
C SER A 78 16.50 -13.56 -14.94
N THR A 79 15.60 -13.75 -15.91
CA THR A 79 14.28 -13.11 -15.94
C THR A 79 13.41 -13.52 -14.74
N VAL A 80 13.36 -14.82 -14.43
CA VAL A 80 12.66 -15.35 -13.24
C VAL A 80 13.21 -14.73 -11.96
N LEU A 81 14.53 -14.60 -11.84
CA LEU A 81 15.17 -13.96 -10.69
C LEU A 81 14.85 -12.48 -10.57
N GLN A 82 14.68 -11.75 -11.69
CA GLN A 82 14.25 -10.36 -11.66
C GLN A 82 12.82 -10.22 -11.12
N ILE A 83 11.91 -11.12 -11.52
CA ILE A 83 10.54 -11.16 -11.01
C ILE A 83 10.53 -11.46 -9.52
N PHE A 84 11.28 -12.49 -9.10
CA PHE A 84 11.40 -12.82 -7.69
C PHE A 84 11.95 -11.65 -6.86
N LYS A 85 13.02 -11.02 -7.34
CA LYS A 85 13.60 -9.85 -6.69
C LYS A 85 12.58 -8.72 -6.57
N TRP A 86 11.78 -8.49 -7.60
CA TRP A 86 10.71 -7.49 -7.54
C TRP A 86 9.68 -7.81 -6.44
N PHE A 87 9.18 -9.05 -6.37
CA PHE A 87 8.23 -9.44 -5.34
C PHE A 87 8.79 -9.32 -3.94
N ARG A 88 10.02 -9.79 -3.74
CA ARG A 88 10.71 -9.70 -2.45
C ARG A 88 10.93 -8.25 -2.01
N ASP A 89 11.38 -7.40 -2.93
CA ASP A 89 11.70 -6.00 -2.61
C ASP A 89 10.44 -5.14 -2.35
N HIS A 90 9.23 -5.64 -2.61
CA HIS A 90 7.95 -4.93 -2.41
C HIS A 90 6.89 -5.79 -1.70
N SER A 91 7.32 -6.79 -0.94
CA SER A 91 6.43 -7.73 -0.27
C SER A 91 5.55 -7.06 0.80
N ASP A 92 5.95 -5.90 1.30
CA ASP A 92 5.22 -5.07 2.27
C ASP A 92 4.20 -4.11 1.62
N ILE A 93 4.29 -3.94 0.30
CA ILE A 93 3.43 -3.09 -0.51
C ILE A 93 2.38 -3.92 -1.25
N LEU A 94 2.81 -5.02 -1.88
CA LEU A 94 1.96 -5.85 -2.73
C LEU A 94 0.95 -6.66 -1.91
N GLU A 95 -0.32 -6.59 -2.31
CA GLU A 95 -1.35 -7.46 -1.77
C GLU A 95 -1.26 -8.87 -2.39
N PRO A 96 -1.54 -9.95 -1.63
CA PRO A 96 -1.38 -11.33 -2.08
C PRO A 96 -2.10 -11.63 -3.41
N ASP A 97 -3.31 -11.11 -3.57
CA ASP A 97 -4.19 -11.39 -4.72
C ASP A 97 -3.98 -10.43 -5.90
N PHE A 98 -3.10 -9.43 -5.77
CA PHE A 98 -2.93 -8.41 -6.80
C PHE A 98 -1.98 -8.90 -7.90
N ASP A 99 -2.48 -9.15 -9.11
CA ASP A 99 -1.63 -9.50 -10.28
C ASP A 99 -0.98 -8.26 -10.89
N ASP A 100 0.28 -8.04 -10.55
CA ASP A 100 1.11 -6.91 -10.96
C ASP A 100 1.96 -7.17 -12.22
N ARG A 101 2.03 -8.42 -12.68
CA ARG A 101 3.01 -8.81 -13.72
C ARG A 101 2.72 -8.24 -15.09
N SER A 102 1.45 -8.07 -15.44
CA SER A 102 1.06 -7.36 -16.66
C SER A 102 1.49 -5.89 -16.64
N SER A 103 1.81 -5.35 -15.46
CA SER A 103 2.26 -3.97 -15.27
C SER A 103 3.79 -3.84 -15.29
N PHE A 104 4.54 -4.94 -15.45
CA PHE A 104 6.00 -4.87 -15.50
C PHE A 104 6.47 -4.20 -16.78
N TYR A 105 7.19 -3.08 -16.62
CA TYR A 105 7.92 -2.47 -17.71
C TYR A 105 9.25 -3.21 -17.92
N TRP A 106 9.37 -3.97 -19.00
CA TRP A 106 10.58 -4.72 -19.32
C TRP A 106 11.59 -3.88 -20.11
N LYS A 107 12.84 -3.83 -19.65
CA LYS A 107 13.96 -3.27 -20.42
C LYS A 107 14.47 -4.29 -21.43
N SER A 108 15.11 -3.82 -22.50
CA SER A 108 15.66 -4.66 -23.59
C SER A 108 16.61 -5.77 -23.13
N LYS A 109 17.27 -5.61 -21.99
CA LYS A 109 18.15 -6.62 -21.39
C LYS A 109 17.45 -7.69 -20.52
N GLY A 110 16.11 -7.69 -20.47
CA GLY A 110 15.33 -8.66 -19.66
C GLY A 110 15.23 -8.29 -18.18
N THR A 111 15.46 -7.03 -17.81
CA THR A 111 15.31 -6.55 -16.43
C THR A 111 14.08 -5.67 -16.27
N ILE A 112 13.45 -5.71 -15.09
CA ILE A 112 12.31 -4.85 -14.77
C ILE A 112 12.78 -3.41 -14.59
N GLY A 113 12.16 -2.49 -15.33
CA GLY A 113 12.33 -1.06 -15.20
C GLY A 113 11.57 -0.53 -13.99
N ARG A 114 12.18 -0.65 -12.81
CA ARG A 114 11.52 -0.43 -11.51
C ARG A 114 10.66 0.84 -11.42
N VAL A 115 11.21 1.99 -11.78
CA VAL A 115 10.50 3.28 -11.72
C VAL A 115 9.27 3.27 -12.63
N LYS A 116 9.43 2.88 -13.91
CA LYS A 116 8.31 2.78 -14.85
C LYS A 116 7.25 1.75 -14.45
N THR A 117 7.67 0.63 -13.85
CA THR A 117 6.74 -0.35 -13.28
C THR A 117 5.98 0.26 -12.10
N ALA A 118 6.66 0.97 -11.20
CA ALA A 118 6.02 1.64 -10.06
C ALA A 118 5.05 2.75 -10.52
N GLU A 119 5.41 3.54 -11.53
CA GLU A 119 4.53 4.52 -12.18
C GLU A 119 3.25 3.85 -12.70
N ALA A 120 3.40 2.75 -13.46
CA ALA A 120 2.26 2.01 -13.98
C ALA A 120 1.36 1.45 -12.85
N LEU A 121 1.96 0.98 -11.75
CA LEU A 121 1.22 0.46 -10.60
C LEU A 121 0.54 1.56 -9.78
N ALA A 122 1.17 2.72 -9.61
CA ALA A 122 0.59 3.88 -8.93
C ALA A 122 -0.58 4.48 -9.73
N GLY A 123 -0.49 4.47 -11.05
CA GLY A 123 -1.53 4.96 -11.96
C GLY A 123 -2.73 4.01 -12.13
N ARG A 124 -2.61 2.73 -11.77
CA ARG A 124 -3.63 1.72 -12.02
C ARG A 124 -4.86 1.90 -11.12
N GLU A 125 -6.02 2.21 -11.69
CA GLU A 125 -7.19 2.57 -10.89
C GLU A 125 -7.82 1.40 -10.13
N GLU A 126 -7.73 0.18 -10.67
CA GLU A 126 -8.25 -1.03 -10.02
C GLU A 126 -7.40 -1.45 -8.82
N ALA A 127 -6.19 -0.91 -8.70
CA ALA A 127 -5.30 -1.20 -7.59
C ALA A 127 -5.78 -0.51 -6.29
N PRO A 128 -5.61 -1.17 -5.12
CA PRO A 128 -5.91 -0.58 -3.83
C PRO A 128 -5.20 0.77 -3.64
N LEU A 129 -5.95 1.78 -3.18
CA LEU A 129 -5.42 3.15 -3.01
C LEU A 129 -4.18 3.19 -2.11
N ALA A 130 -4.16 2.38 -1.04
CA ALA A 130 -3.02 2.30 -0.14
C ALA A 130 -1.76 1.76 -0.84
N MET A 131 -1.90 0.72 -1.66
CA MET A 131 -0.80 0.15 -2.42
C MET A 131 -0.27 1.14 -3.46
N ARG A 132 -1.17 1.80 -4.21
CA ARG A 132 -0.81 2.85 -5.19
C ARG A 132 -0.01 3.97 -4.53
N LEU A 133 -0.49 4.46 -3.38
CA LEU A 133 0.19 5.52 -2.63
C LEU A 133 1.58 5.09 -2.15
N LYS A 134 1.72 3.87 -1.62
CA LYS A 134 3.01 3.33 -1.20
C LYS A 134 4.00 3.27 -2.37
N PHE A 135 3.59 2.79 -3.54
CA PHE A 135 4.46 2.78 -4.73
C PHE A 135 4.89 4.20 -5.13
N ALA A 136 3.96 5.15 -5.17
CA ALA A 136 4.28 6.54 -5.49
C ALA A 136 5.30 7.13 -4.49
N MET A 137 5.14 6.88 -3.19
CA MET A 137 6.07 7.36 -2.17
C MET A 137 7.44 6.66 -2.24
N CYS A 138 7.48 5.32 -2.36
CA CYS A 138 8.73 4.56 -2.40
C CYS A 138 9.60 4.89 -3.63
N TYR A 139 8.99 5.36 -4.71
CA TYR A 139 9.68 5.71 -5.96
C TYR A 139 9.74 7.22 -6.23
N CYS A 140 9.39 8.05 -5.25
CA CYS A 140 9.40 9.52 -5.36
C CYS A 140 8.61 10.06 -6.58
N LEU A 141 7.42 9.50 -6.81
CA LEU A 141 6.50 9.92 -7.86
C LEU A 141 5.63 11.08 -7.34
N ASP A 142 6.23 12.26 -7.14
CA ASP A 142 5.64 13.36 -6.35
C ASP A 142 4.23 13.77 -6.78
N LYS A 143 3.98 13.83 -8.10
CA LYS A 143 2.67 14.19 -8.66
C LYS A 143 1.61 13.14 -8.33
N ASP A 144 1.94 11.87 -8.52
CA ASP A 144 1.04 10.76 -8.21
C ASP A 144 0.80 10.67 -6.70
N ALA A 145 1.85 10.82 -5.89
CA ALA A 145 1.77 10.78 -4.44
C ALA A 145 0.82 11.87 -3.91
N LEU A 146 0.98 13.12 -4.36
CA LEU A 146 0.10 14.23 -3.96
C LEU A 146 -1.36 14.01 -4.36
N GLY A 147 -1.60 13.54 -5.60
CA GLY A 147 -2.93 13.20 -6.08
C GLY A 147 -3.58 12.08 -5.25
N LEU A 148 -2.83 11.01 -4.99
CA LEU A 148 -3.29 9.87 -4.21
C LEU A 148 -3.55 10.23 -2.74
N GLN A 149 -2.72 11.07 -2.12
CA GLN A 149 -2.94 11.58 -0.76
C GLN A 149 -4.22 12.42 -0.67
N THR A 150 -4.46 13.28 -1.64
CA THR A 150 -5.67 14.11 -1.71
C THR A 150 -6.91 13.23 -1.79
N MET A 151 -6.89 12.21 -2.66
CA MET A 151 -7.99 11.24 -2.77
C MET A 151 -8.18 10.43 -1.48
N ALA A 152 -7.11 10.02 -0.81
CA ALA A 152 -7.19 9.30 0.46
C ALA A 152 -7.82 10.17 1.55
N ALA A 153 -7.41 11.43 1.66
CA ALA A 153 -7.97 12.40 2.61
C ALA A 153 -9.46 12.66 2.34
N MET A 154 -9.86 12.84 1.08
CA MET A 154 -11.27 12.99 0.70
C MET A 154 -12.11 11.77 1.06
N ARG A 155 -11.61 10.54 0.80
CA ARG A 155 -12.30 9.31 1.19
C ARG A 155 -12.44 9.17 2.70
N MET A 156 -11.43 9.56 3.48
CA MET A 156 -11.53 9.58 4.93
C MET A 156 -12.59 10.59 5.40
N ARG A 157 -12.57 11.82 4.88
CA ARG A 157 -13.56 12.85 5.22
C ARG A 157 -14.99 12.41 4.94
N LEU A 158 -15.24 11.76 3.80
CA LEU A 158 -16.57 11.22 3.47
C LEU A 158 -17.00 10.11 4.42
N LYS A 159 -16.08 9.21 4.81
CA LYS A 159 -16.37 8.18 5.81
C LYS A 159 -16.70 8.80 7.17
N PHE A 160 -15.96 9.82 7.59
CA PHE A 160 -16.22 10.54 8.84
C PHE A 160 -17.55 11.31 8.79
N ALA A 161 -17.85 12.02 7.70
CA ALA A 161 -19.12 12.72 7.55
C ALA A 161 -20.30 11.74 7.61
N ASN A 162 -20.23 10.62 6.88
CA ASN A 162 -21.26 9.59 6.92
C ASN A 162 -21.41 8.97 8.33
N TRP A 163 -20.31 8.84 9.07
CA TRP A 163 -20.34 8.37 10.45
C TRP A 163 -21.05 9.37 11.38
N ILE A 164 -20.77 10.67 11.25
CA ILE A 164 -21.45 11.73 12.01
C ILE A 164 -22.95 11.75 11.71
N TYR A 165 -23.36 11.60 10.44
CA TYR A 165 -24.77 11.50 10.07
C TYR A 165 -25.45 10.24 10.65
N LEU A 166 -24.76 9.09 10.64
CA LEU A 166 -25.28 7.88 11.28
C LEU A 166 -25.42 8.07 12.79
N GLU A 167 -24.48 8.73 13.45
CA GLU A 167 -24.55 9.00 14.88
C GLU A 167 -25.70 9.95 15.20
N GLU A 168 -25.91 11.00 14.40
CA GLU A 168 -27.08 11.87 14.54
C GLU A 168 -28.40 11.11 14.36
N ASP A 169 -28.50 10.22 13.38
CA ASP A 169 -29.70 9.42 13.14
C ASP A 169 -29.92 8.38 14.24
N VAL A 170 -28.86 7.75 14.76
CA VAL A 170 -28.92 6.88 15.94
C VAL A 170 -29.35 7.67 17.17
N LEU A 171 -28.83 8.87 17.39
CA LEU A 171 -29.22 9.76 18.49
C LEU A 171 -30.66 10.28 18.34
N ARG A 172 -31.14 10.51 17.10
CA ARG A 172 -32.55 10.85 16.80
C ARG A 172 -33.47 9.66 17.04
N LEU A 173 -33.07 8.45 16.67
CA LEU A 173 -33.79 7.20 16.95
C LEU A 173 -33.82 6.88 18.44
N GLN A 174 -32.70 7.04 19.15
CA GLN A 174 -32.64 6.92 20.61
C GLN A 174 -33.58 7.92 21.29
N ARG A 175 -33.61 9.18 20.85
CA ARG A 175 -34.56 10.19 21.38
C ARG A 175 -36.03 9.84 21.13
N ARG A 176 -36.36 9.19 20.01
CA ARG A 176 -37.72 8.70 19.70
C ARG A 176 -38.11 7.43 20.46
N CYS A 177 -37.15 6.56 20.74
CA CYS A 177 -37.35 5.28 21.43
C CYS A 177 -37.03 5.34 22.94
N LEU A 178 -36.67 6.52 23.47
CA LEU A 178 -36.18 6.72 24.83
C LEU A 178 -37.14 6.24 25.94
N PRO A 179 -38.48 6.16 25.76
CA PRO A 179 -39.33 5.52 26.76
C PRO A 179 -39.20 3.98 26.86
N ARG A 180 -38.51 3.30 25.92
CA ARG A 180 -38.43 1.82 25.88
C ARG A 180 -37.01 1.23 25.94
N MET A 181 -35.95 2.01 25.84
CA MET A 181 -34.56 1.51 25.70
C MET A 181 -33.65 1.63 26.94
N LEU A 182 -34.20 1.89 28.13
CA LEU A 182 -33.40 1.92 29.37
C LEU A 182 -32.85 0.54 29.82
N LEU A 183 -33.10 -0.55 29.07
CA LEU A 183 -32.68 -1.90 29.44
C LEU A 183 -31.40 -2.41 28.74
N ILE A 184 -30.86 -1.72 27.72
CA ILE A 184 -29.72 -2.21 26.90
C ILE A 184 -28.50 -1.27 27.00
N ARG A 185 -28.21 -0.73 28.19
CA ARG A 185 -27.01 0.12 28.40
C ARG A 185 -25.88 -0.61 29.12
N ALA A 186 -26.03 -1.90 29.43
CA ALA A 186 -25.05 -2.66 30.19
C ALA A 186 -24.05 -3.48 29.35
N GLU A 187 -24.30 -3.74 28.06
CA GLU A 187 -23.50 -4.73 27.30
C GLU A 187 -22.53 -4.17 26.24
N LEU A 188 -22.43 -2.85 26.03
CA LEU A 188 -21.48 -2.27 25.06
C LEU A 188 -20.12 -1.88 25.65
N ARG A 189 -19.70 -2.50 26.75
CA ARG A 189 -18.27 -2.61 27.08
C ARG A 189 -17.76 -3.89 26.40
N TYR A 190 -16.71 -3.78 25.61
CA TYR A 190 -16.07 -4.81 24.76
C TYR A 190 -16.43 -4.76 23.27
N LEU A 191 -15.91 -3.74 22.59
CA LEU A 191 -15.37 -3.95 21.25
C LEU A 191 -13.86 -3.68 21.33
N ASN A 192 -13.08 -4.75 21.19
CA ASN A 192 -11.62 -4.79 21.29
C ASN A 192 -10.94 -3.86 20.27
N CYS A 193 -10.63 -2.62 20.67
CA CYS A 193 -9.71 -1.75 19.93
C CYS A 193 -8.22 -2.13 20.15
N THR A 194 -7.93 -3.01 21.11
CA THR A 194 -6.57 -3.36 21.56
C THR A 194 -5.77 -4.12 20.50
N ASP A 195 -6.40 -4.94 19.68
CA ASP A 195 -5.70 -5.71 18.64
C ASP A 195 -5.32 -4.86 17.42
N TRP A 196 -6.14 -3.86 17.07
CA TRP A 196 -5.82 -2.88 16.03
C TRP A 196 -4.65 -1.97 16.44
N MET A 197 -4.63 -1.54 17.71
CA MET A 197 -3.54 -0.73 18.28
C MET A 197 -2.20 -1.48 18.33
N ARG A 198 -2.22 -2.79 18.60
CA ARG A 198 -1.02 -3.63 18.67
C ARG A 198 -0.39 -3.85 17.29
N ASP A 199 -1.20 -3.89 16.23
CA ASP A 199 -0.73 -4.03 14.83
C ASP A 199 -0.14 -2.72 14.29
N TRP A 200 -0.72 -1.57 14.65
CA TRP A 200 -0.22 -0.25 14.23
C TRP A 200 1.14 0.10 14.86
N ARG A 201 1.35 -0.29 16.13
CA ARG A 201 2.62 -0.13 16.87
C ARG A 201 3.80 -0.81 16.18
N LYS A 202 3.58 -2.00 15.59
CA LYS A 202 4.64 -2.76 14.90
C LYS A 202 5.07 -2.11 13.58
N ARG A 203 4.21 -1.31 12.95
CA ARG A 203 4.45 -0.73 11.62
C ARG A 203 5.23 0.59 11.63
N LEU A 204 5.32 1.28 12.77
CA LEU A 204 5.90 2.62 12.88
C LEU A 204 7.21 2.71 13.66
N CYS A 205 7.76 1.58 14.15
CA CYS A 205 9.05 1.54 14.87
C CYS A 205 9.18 2.57 16.01
N LEU A 206 8.09 2.89 16.70
CA LEU A 206 8.11 3.85 17.81
C LEU A 206 8.82 3.25 19.05
N PRO A 207 9.51 4.08 19.86
CA PRO A 207 10.08 3.64 21.14
C PRO A 207 9.01 3.04 22.05
N ARG A 208 9.42 2.20 23.02
CA ARG A 208 8.49 1.65 24.02
C ARG A 208 7.91 2.77 24.90
N MET A 209 6.77 3.30 24.50
CA MET A 209 5.86 4.05 25.37
C MET A 209 4.96 3.07 26.14
N ASP A 210 4.55 3.47 27.33
CA ASP A 210 3.59 2.69 28.11
C ASP A 210 2.17 2.82 27.54
N GLU A 211 1.26 1.93 27.98
CA GLU A 211 -0.10 1.84 27.43
C GLU A 211 -0.94 3.10 27.75
N LYS A 212 -0.62 3.82 28.83
CA LYS A 212 -1.30 5.05 29.22
C LYS A 212 -0.81 6.26 28.42
N ASP A 213 0.48 6.33 28.10
CA ASP A 213 1.05 7.36 27.24
C ASP A 213 0.52 7.27 25.80
N LEU A 214 0.29 6.05 25.32
CA LEU A 214 -0.36 5.79 24.02
C LEU A 214 -1.82 6.28 24.01
N GLU A 215 -2.59 5.95 25.04
CA GLU A 215 -3.96 6.46 25.17
C GLU A 215 -3.99 7.99 25.23
N VAL A 216 -3.04 8.63 25.94
CA VAL A 216 -2.94 10.09 26.03
C VAL A 216 -2.52 10.71 24.71
N VAL A 217 -1.53 10.20 23.98
CA VAL A 217 -1.06 10.74 22.69
C VAL A 217 -2.11 10.60 21.60
N PHE A 218 -2.86 9.50 21.58
CA PHE A 218 -3.95 9.31 20.62
C PHE A 218 -5.23 10.04 21.01
N ALA A 219 -5.59 10.08 22.30
CA ALA A 219 -6.70 10.90 22.76
C ALA A 219 -6.40 12.38 22.52
N SER A 220 -5.16 12.84 22.72
CA SER A 220 -4.77 14.24 22.48
C SER A 220 -4.65 14.58 20.99
N ARG A 221 -4.17 13.68 20.13
CA ARG A 221 -4.13 13.94 18.68
C ARG A 221 -5.52 13.84 18.03
N TYR A 222 -6.30 12.82 18.39
CA TYR A 222 -7.66 12.65 17.88
C TYR A 222 -8.60 13.71 18.46
N ALA A 223 -8.46 14.08 19.73
CA ALA A 223 -9.16 15.24 20.29
C ALA A 223 -8.65 16.55 19.70
N ALA A 224 -7.36 16.74 19.44
CA ALA A 224 -6.86 17.96 18.79
C ALA A 224 -7.37 18.10 17.35
N GLU A 225 -7.34 17.03 16.55
CA GLU A 225 -7.87 17.04 15.18
C GLU A 225 -9.40 17.22 15.17
N THR A 226 -10.11 16.64 16.14
CA THR A 226 -11.57 16.82 16.30
C THR A 226 -11.93 18.21 16.82
N PHE A 227 -11.17 18.74 17.78
CA PHE A 227 -11.40 20.05 18.40
C PHE A 227 -11.02 21.20 17.46
N LEU A 228 -9.94 21.04 16.66
CA LEU A 228 -9.59 21.97 15.59
C LEU A 228 -10.63 21.97 14.46
N GLY A 229 -11.19 20.80 14.12
CA GLY A 229 -12.30 20.68 13.17
C GLY A 229 -13.57 21.38 13.67
N LEU A 230 -13.93 21.18 14.94
CA LEU A 230 -15.10 21.80 15.56
C LEU A 230 -14.93 23.32 15.77
N ALA A 231 -13.74 23.78 16.18
CA ALA A 231 -13.44 25.21 16.33
C ALA A 231 -13.48 25.95 14.99
N ALA A 232 -12.97 25.33 13.91
CA ALA A 232 -13.05 25.91 12.57
C ALA A 232 -14.49 26.01 12.05
N LEU A 233 -15.34 25.01 12.33
CA LEU A 233 -16.77 25.02 12.00
C LEU A 233 -17.54 26.09 12.79
N GLN A 234 -17.25 26.24 14.08
CA GLN A 234 -17.88 27.24 14.95
C GLN A 234 -17.50 28.67 14.54
N LEU A 235 -16.24 28.91 14.19
CA LEU A 235 -15.75 30.23 13.75
C LEU A 235 -16.27 30.60 12.36
N SER A 236 -16.40 29.64 11.44
CA SER A 236 -16.97 29.88 10.10
C SER A 236 -18.46 30.22 10.09
N SER A 237 -19.18 29.83 11.14
CA SER A 237 -20.64 29.99 11.22
C SER A 237 -21.10 31.24 11.98
N THR A 238 -20.20 31.94 12.68
CA THR A 238 -20.60 33.02 13.60
C THR A 238 -20.12 34.41 13.22
N HIS A 239 -18.94 34.61 12.62
CA HIS A 239 -18.49 35.96 12.27
C HIS A 239 -17.63 35.99 10.99
N GLY A 240 -18.01 36.84 10.03
CA GLY A 240 -17.12 37.24 8.95
C GLY A 240 -15.96 38.05 9.53
N GLU A 241 -14.74 37.64 9.19
CA GLU A 241 -13.46 38.30 9.50
C GLU A 241 -13.11 38.41 10.99
N LEU A 242 -12.38 37.40 11.49
CA LEU A 242 -11.48 37.58 12.63
C LEU A 242 -10.32 36.57 12.54
N THR A 243 -9.09 37.08 12.58
CA THR A 243 -7.87 36.31 12.80
C THR A 243 -7.86 35.78 14.23
N ALA A 244 -7.80 34.45 14.39
CA ALA A 244 -7.72 33.78 15.68
C ALA A 244 -6.32 33.22 15.90
N GLU A 245 -5.66 33.62 16.98
CA GLU A 245 -4.45 32.94 17.47
C GLU A 245 -4.86 31.81 18.41
N ILE A 246 -4.45 30.58 18.09
CA ILE A 246 -4.72 29.41 18.92
C ILE A 246 -3.39 28.96 19.54
N TYR A 247 -3.37 28.94 20.87
CA TYR A 247 -2.25 28.41 21.65
C TYR A 247 -2.56 26.99 22.10
N VAL A 248 -1.68 26.05 21.78
CA VAL A 248 -1.74 24.69 22.32
C VAL A 248 -0.49 24.45 23.15
N GLU A 249 -0.66 24.37 24.46
CA GLU A 249 0.37 23.87 25.36
C GLU A 249 0.40 22.35 25.29
N THR A 250 1.51 21.81 24.80
CA THR A 250 1.83 20.39 24.97
C THR A 250 2.97 20.29 25.96
N GLY A 251 3.10 19.16 26.67
CA GLY A 251 4.19 18.92 27.64
C GLY A 251 5.63 18.97 27.06
N LEU A 252 5.80 19.37 25.79
CA LEU A 252 7.05 19.57 25.08
C LEU A 252 7.25 21.03 24.61
N GLY A 253 6.36 21.95 24.95
CA GLY A 253 6.43 23.39 24.61
C GLY A 253 5.17 23.92 23.91
N VAL A 254 5.09 25.25 23.80
CA VAL A 254 3.99 25.99 23.16
C VAL A 254 4.24 26.10 21.66
N LEU A 255 3.33 25.58 20.85
CA LEU A 255 3.30 25.83 19.40
C LEU A 255 2.37 27.01 19.12
N THR A 256 2.89 28.04 18.46
CA THR A 256 2.12 29.21 18.03
C THR A 256 1.88 29.14 16.53
N TRP A 257 0.63 29.37 16.12
CA TRP A 257 0.23 29.44 14.71
C TRP A 257 -0.59 30.71 14.49
N VAL A 258 -0.13 31.56 13.58
CA VAL A 258 -0.81 32.81 13.19
C VAL A 258 -1.24 32.68 11.74
N THR A 259 -2.55 32.72 11.48
CA THR A 259 -3.08 32.81 10.13
C THR A 259 -3.38 34.27 9.81
N GLY A 260 -2.58 34.86 8.91
CA GLY A 260 -2.85 36.17 8.33
C GLY A 260 -3.22 36.03 6.86
N HIS A 261 -4.39 36.51 6.48
CA HIS A 261 -4.71 36.85 5.09
C HIS A 261 -5.07 38.34 5.04
N SER A 262 -4.38 39.05 4.14
CA SER A 262 -4.66 40.41 3.69
C SER A 262 -5.90 40.48 2.81
#